data_AF-A0A433ET15-F1
#
_entry.id   AF-A0A433ET15-F1
#
_cell.length_a   1.000
_cell.length_b   1.000
_cell.length_c   1.000
_cell.angle_alpha   90.00
_cell.angle_beta   90.00
_cell.angle_gamma   90.00
#
_symmetry.space_group_name_H-M   'P 1'
#
loop_
_entity.id
_entity.type
_entity.pdbx_description
1 polymer ?
#
loop_
_entity_poly.entity_id
_entity_poly.type
_entity_poly.pdbx_seq_one_letter_code
_entity_poly.pdbx_strand_id
1 'polypeptide(L)'
;MGYYYQHKLGFSFHDLQRIREQIPLFKNENDWIIKDKIIKMIDNYSDRIETRSNLYIKLDDLEGNLYVVVEKQQRLIVTVTQMSPKKLLDVITQN
;
A
#
# COMPACT_ATOMS: atom_id res chain seq x y z
N MET A 1 4.18 27.96 -9.29
CA MET A 1 3.24 26.89 -9.71
C MET A 1 3.82 25.54 -9.33
N GLY A 2 3.42 24.98 -8.18
CA GLY A 2 3.73 23.60 -7.84
C GLY A 2 2.55 22.73 -8.24
N TYR A 3 2.72 21.86 -9.24
CA TYR A 3 1.71 20.89 -9.64
C TYR A 3 1.51 19.90 -8.49
N TYR A 4 0.50 20.11 -7.65
CA TYR A 4 0.03 19.08 -6.73
C TYR A 4 -0.65 18.01 -7.57
N TYR A 5 0.11 16.97 -7.91
CA TYR A 5 -0.45 15.77 -8.52
C TYR A 5 -1.33 15.08 -7.47
N GLN A 6 -2.62 15.43 -7.47
CA GLN A 6 -3.61 14.96 -6.50
C GLN A 6 -4.02 13.54 -6.90
N HIS A 7 -3.25 12.54 -6.48
CA HIS A 7 -3.70 11.15 -6.56
C HIS A 7 -4.94 10.97 -5.68
N LYS A 8 -5.93 10.21 -6.19
CA LYS A 8 -7.22 9.95 -5.51
C LYS A 8 -7.11 9.04 -4.27
N LEU A 9 -5.89 8.67 -3.86
CA LEU A 9 -5.62 7.82 -2.71
C LEU A 9 -5.18 8.68 -1.52
N GLY A 10 -5.91 8.56 -0.41
CA GLY A 10 -5.60 9.24 0.85
C GLY A 10 -4.48 8.52 1.61
N PHE A 11 -3.66 9.29 2.31
CA PHE A 11 -2.66 8.79 3.27
C PHE A 11 -2.88 9.48 4.61
N SER A 12 -3.05 8.72 5.69
CA SER A 12 -2.98 9.27 7.05
C SER A 12 -1.54 9.36 7.54
N PHE A 13 -1.32 10.17 8.56
CA PHE A 13 -0.03 10.29 9.24
C PHE A 13 0.43 8.94 9.81
N HIS A 14 -0.49 8.20 10.43
CA HIS A 14 -0.21 6.88 10.99
C HIS A 14 0.19 5.86 9.92
N ASP A 15 -0.40 5.96 8.73
CA ASP A 15 -0.13 5.02 7.64
C ASP A 15 1.29 5.24 7.09
N LEU A 16 1.70 6.51 6.95
CA LEU A 16 3.07 6.88 6.53
C LEU A 16 4.12 6.39 7.52
N GLN A 17 3.85 6.51 8.82
CA GLN A 17 4.76 6.00 9.84
C GLN A 17 4.90 4.48 9.74
N ARG A 18 3.80 3.74 9.59
CA ARG A 18 3.81 2.28 9.44
C ARG A 18 4.56 1.85 8.18
N ILE A 19 4.35 2.55 7.07
CA ILE A 19 5.07 2.32 5.82
C ILE A 19 6.58 2.44 6.02
N ARG A 20 7.05 3.47 6.74
CA ARG A 20 8.47 3.66 7.06
C ARG A 20 9.04 2.55 7.93
N GLU A 21 8.26 2.07 8.88
CA GLU A 21 8.68 0.99 9.78
C GLU A 21 8.76 -0.36 9.07
N GLN A 22 7.85 -0.60 8.11
CA GLN A 22 7.75 -1.87 7.40
C GLN A 22 8.68 -1.97 6.19
N ILE A 23 9.02 -0.84 5.55
CA ILE A 23 9.87 -0.82 4.36
C ILE A 23 11.20 -0.11 4.71
N PRO A 24 12.32 -0.86 4.81
CA PRO A 24 13.62 -0.30 5.14
C PRO A 24 14.07 0.82 4.20
N LEU A 25 13.71 0.71 2.92
CA LEU A 25 14.03 1.69 1.86
C LEU A 25 13.38 3.07 2.10
N PHE A 26 12.29 3.14 2.86
CA PHE A 26 11.56 4.39 3.13
C PHE A 26 11.96 5.05 4.45
N LYS A 27 12.82 4.42 5.26
CA LYS A 27 13.16 4.87 6.61
C LYS A 27 13.74 6.30 6.67
N ASN A 28 14.56 6.66 5.68
CA ASN A 28 15.22 7.97 5.61
C ASN A 28 14.64 8.89 4.54
N GLU A 29 13.51 8.52 3.93
CA GLU A 29 12.92 9.31 2.86
C GLU A 29 11.84 10.27 3.34
N ASN A 30 11.70 11.37 2.60
CA ASN A 30 10.67 12.37 2.86
C ASN A 30 9.28 11.80 2.58
N ASP A 31 8.28 12.23 3.36
CA ASP A 31 6.87 11.79 3.22
C ASP A 31 6.37 11.91 1.78
N TRP A 32 6.76 12.97 1.10
CA TRP A 32 6.37 13.23 -0.29
C TRP A 32 6.94 12.19 -1.26
N ILE A 33 8.21 11.81 -1.09
CA ILE A 33 8.87 10.80 -1.93
C ILE A 33 8.24 9.42 -1.67
N ILE A 34 7.94 9.11 -0.41
CA ILE A 34 7.28 7.86 -0.02
C ILE A 34 5.91 7.75 -0.69
N LYS A 35 5.11 8.81 -0.66
CA LYS A 35 3.80 8.85 -1.34
C LYS A 35 3.96 8.62 -2.85
N ASP A 36 4.84 9.36 -3.52
CA ASP A 36 5.07 9.20 -4.95
C ASP A 36 5.52 7.78 -5.33
N LYS A 37 6.48 7.22 -4.57
CA LYS A 37 6.97 5.85 -4.79
C LYS A 37 5.88 4.81 -4.61
N ILE A 38 5.11 4.88 -3.52
CA ILE A 38 4.00 3.93 -3.27
C ILE A 38 2.97 3.99 -4.38
N ILE A 39 2.67 5.18 -4.90
CA ILE A 39 1.66 5.31 -5.93
C ILE A 39 2.16 4.76 -7.27
N LYS A 40 3.41 5.06 -7.64
CA LYS A 40 4.05 4.46 -8.82
C LYS A 40 4.12 2.94 -8.73
N MET A 41 4.42 2.44 -7.54
CA MET A 41 4.36 1.03 -7.21
C MET A 41 2.95 0.49 -7.50
N ILE A 42 1.91 1.01 -6.84
CA ILE A 42 0.51 0.59 -7.04
C ILE A 42 0.07 0.61 -8.52
N ASP A 43 0.45 1.65 -9.27
CA ASP A 43 0.07 1.80 -10.68
C ASP A 43 0.69 0.72 -11.57
N ASN A 44 1.92 0.31 -11.27
CA ASN A 44 2.68 -0.67 -12.05
C ASN A 44 2.31 -2.14 -11.73
N TYR A 45 1.58 -2.41 -10.64
CA TYR A 45 1.26 -3.79 -10.25
C TYR A 45 -0.05 -4.32 -10.84
N SER A 46 0.04 -5.51 -11.40
CA SER A 46 -1.07 -6.32 -11.93
C SER A 46 -1.76 -7.20 -10.88
N ASP A 47 -1.05 -7.61 -9.81
CA ASP A 47 -1.59 -8.57 -8.84
C ASP A 47 -2.35 -7.84 -7.72
N ARG A 48 -3.69 -7.88 -7.84
CA ARG A 48 -4.63 -7.16 -6.98
C ARG A 48 -5.65 -8.14 -6.44
N ILE A 49 -5.63 -8.32 -5.12
CA ILE A 49 -6.63 -9.13 -4.42
C ILE A 49 -7.65 -8.17 -3.84
N GLU A 50 -8.84 -8.20 -4.41
CA GLU A 50 -9.92 -7.35 -3.99
C GLU A 50 -10.81 -8.06 -2.99
N THR A 51 -11.17 -7.37 -1.91
CA THR A 51 -12.20 -7.80 -0.96
C THR A 51 -13.39 -6.87 -0.94
N ARG A 52 -14.43 -7.23 -0.17
CA ARG A 52 -15.63 -6.38 0.02
C ARG A 52 -15.27 -4.96 0.47
N SER A 53 -14.35 -4.84 1.43
CA SER A 53 -14.01 -3.55 2.05
C SER A 53 -12.61 -3.04 1.67
N ASN A 54 -11.67 -3.94 1.42
CA ASN A 54 -10.26 -3.60 1.22
C ASN A 54 -9.73 -4.11 -0.14
N LEU A 55 -8.71 -3.46 -0.66
CA LEU A 55 -7.96 -3.86 -1.83
C LEU A 55 -6.52 -4.11 -1.39
N TYR A 56 -6.03 -5.31 -1.63
CA TYR A 56 -4.67 -5.74 -1.34
C TYR A 56 -3.87 -5.73 -2.64
N ILE A 57 -2.80 -4.96 -2.67
CA ILE A 57 -1.95 -4.80 -3.86
C ILE A 57 -0.57 -5.31 -3.51
N LYS A 58 -0.10 -6.34 -4.22
CA LYS A 58 1.21 -6.94 -3.96
C LYS A 58 2.31 -5.99 -4.45
N LEU A 59 3.34 -5.83 -3.64
CA LEU A 59 4.56 -5.09 -3.99
C LEU A 59 5.65 -6.09 -4.41
N ASP A 60 5.67 -6.49 -5.68
CA ASP A 60 6.68 -7.44 -6.21
C ASP A 60 8.11 -6.84 -6.31
N ASP A 61 8.26 -5.51 -6.31
CA ASP A 61 9.57 -4.84 -6.33
C ASP A 61 10.31 -4.94 -4.98
N LEU A 62 9.60 -5.34 -3.91
CA LEU A 62 10.16 -5.49 -2.57
C LEU A 62 10.29 -6.97 -2.20
N GLU A 63 11.44 -7.34 -1.62
CA GLU A 63 11.64 -8.68 -1.10
C GLU A 63 10.72 -8.97 0.09
N GLY A 64 10.06 -10.12 0.04
CA GLY A 64 9.04 -10.51 1.02
C GLY A 64 7.66 -10.05 0.57
N ASN A 65 6.68 -10.97 0.63
CA ASN A 65 5.29 -10.81 0.19
C ASN A 65 4.56 -9.62 0.86
N LEU A 66 4.92 -8.40 0.49
CA LEU A 66 4.41 -7.14 1.02
C LEU A 66 3.16 -6.75 0.23
N TYR A 67 2.12 -6.39 0.97
CA TYR A 67 0.87 -5.95 0.42
C TYR A 67 0.54 -4.57 0.94
N VAL A 68 0.20 -3.67 0.03
CA VAL A 68 -0.48 -2.42 0.36
C VAL A 68 -1.95 -2.73 0.56
N VAL A 69 -2.50 -2.32 1.70
CA VAL A 69 -3.92 -2.44 2.00
C VAL A 69 -4.57 -1.08 1.78
N VAL A 70 -5.51 -1.03 0.85
CA VAL A 70 -6.29 0.17 0.51
C VAL A 70 -7.75 -0.06 0.88
N GLU A 71 -8.32 0.80 1.72
CA GLU A 71 -9.74 0.77 2.05
C GLU A 71 -10.56 1.43 0.92
N LYS A 72 -11.57 0.73 0.41
CA LYS A 72 -12.26 1.08 -0.84
C LYS A 72 -13.24 2.26 -0.71
N GLN A 73 -13.90 2.41 0.44
CA GLN A 73 -14.92 3.42 0.66
C GLN A 73 -14.29 4.82 0.71
N GLN A 74 -13.18 4.95 1.41
CA GLN A 74 -12.43 6.19 1.59
C GLN A 74 -11.26 6.32 0.61
N ARG A 75 -10.94 5.25 -0.13
CA ARG A 75 -9.77 5.17 -1.01
C ARG A 75 -8.48 5.53 -0.26
N LEU A 76 -8.35 4.99 0.95
CA LEU A 76 -7.27 5.35 1.86
C LEU A 76 -6.29 4.18 2.01
N ILE A 77 -5.00 4.44 1.90
CA ILE A 77 -3.97 3.44 2.15
C ILE A 77 -3.84 3.27 3.66
N VAL A 78 -4.30 2.13 4.18
CA VAL A 78 -4.38 1.86 5.63
C VAL A 78 -3.03 1.40 6.17
N THR A 79 -2.34 0.52 5.44
CA THR A 79 -1.06 -0.02 5.90
C THR A 79 -0.35 -0.76 4.77
N VAL A 80 0.96 -0.93 4.96
CA VAL A 80 1.72 -1.98 4.26
C VAL A 80 1.97 -3.11 5.26
N THR A 81 1.78 -4.35 4.83
CA THR A 81 2.02 -5.51 5.69
C THR A 81 2.51 -6.70 4.89
N GLN A 82 3.46 -7.43 5.47
CA GLN A 82 3.89 -8.71 4.92
C GLN A 82 2.82 -9.76 5.22
N MET A 83 2.25 -10.35 4.16
CA MET A 83 1.24 -11.41 4.29
C MET A 83 1.90 -12.77 4.15
N SER A 84 1.65 -13.63 5.14
CA SER A 84 1.94 -15.06 5.01
C SER A 84 0.93 -15.71 4.05
N PRO A 85 1.32 -16.77 3.30
CA PRO A 85 0.43 -17.45 2.36
C PRO A 85 -0.91 -17.90 2.98
N LYS A 86 -0.86 -18.37 4.23
CA LYS A 86 -2.06 -18.77 4.99
C LYS A 86 -3.04 -17.61 5.20
N LYS A 87 -2.51 -16.42 5.51
CA LYS A 87 -3.33 -15.21 5.77
C LYS A 87 -3.90 -14.66 4.47
N LEU A 88 -3.14 -14.74 3.38
CA LEU A 88 -3.61 -14.39 2.04
C LEU A 88 -4.77 -15.29 1.60
N LEU A 89 -4.65 -16.61 1.78
CA LEU A 89 -5.73 -17.55 1.49
C LEU A 89 -6.98 -17.24 2.32
N ASP A 90 -6.82 -16.93 3.61
CA ASP A 90 -7.93 -16.55 4.49
C ASP A 90 -8.66 -15.30 3.98
N VAL A 91 -7.92 -14.27 3.57
CA VAL A 91 -8.47 -13.04 2.97
C VAL A 91 -9.23 -13.32 1.67
N ILE A 92 -8.72 -14.23 0.83
CA ILE A 92 -9.40 -14.63 -0.42
C ILE A 92 -10.66 -15.46 -0.11
N THR A 93 -10.63 -16.31 0.91
CA THR A 93 -11.72 -17.24 1.24
C THR A 93 -12.86 -16.58 2.00
N GLN A 94 -12.58 -15.54 2.79
CA GLN A 94 -13.58 -14.81 3.59
C GLN A 94 -14.38 -13.77 2.78
N ASN A 95 -14.15 -13.68 1.47
CA ASN A 95 -14.85 -12.76 0.55
C ASN A 95 -16.28 -13.20 0.19
#